data_AF-A0A2U3QGA1-F1
#
_entry.id   AF-A0A2U3QGA1-F1
#
_cell.length_a   1.000
_cell.length_b   1.000
_cell.length_c   1.000
_cell.angle_alpha   90.00
_cell.angle_beta   90.00
_cell.angle_gamma   90.00
#
_symmetry.space_group_name_H-M   'P 1'
#
loop_
_entity.id
_entity.type
_entity.pdbx_description
1 polymer ?
#
loop_
_entity_poly.entity_id
_entity_poly.type
_entity_poly.pdbx_seq_one_letter_code
_entity_poly.pdbx_strand_id
1 'polypeptide(L)'
;MKTVIKNTTVADKLLFLFMIMASLAGIFISRAALPQGREVVVEINGEKEYAFVLDQDRTFSVPGPYGDTVIEIRNKKARVKEAHCPNRLCEKQGWISKGVIVCMPNRIMVSVGSGAANSLKEVDAITG
;
A
#
# COMPACT_ATOMS: atom_id res chain seq x y z
N MET A 1 23.56 37.16 -10.13
CA MET A 1 23.78 36.13 -9.09
C MET A 1 24.96 36.44 -8.14
N LYS A 2 26.00 37.19 -8.55
CA LYS A 2 27.17 37.50 -7.69
C LYS A 2 26.92 38.58 -6.62
N THR A 3 25.88 39.41 -6.76
CA THR A 3 25.61 40.56 -5.89
C THR A 3 24.79 40.24 -4.63
N VAL A 4 23.98 39.17 -4.66
CA VAL A 4 23.16 38.74 -3.50
C VAL A 4 24.01 38.13 -2.39
N ILE A 5 25.12 37.48 -2.77
CA ILE A 5 26.01 36.75 -1.85
C ILE A 5 26.98 37.72 -1.13
N LYS A 6 27.20 38.93 -1.65
CA LYS A 6 28.23 39.85 -1.12
C LYS A 6 27.75 40.69 0.08
N ASN A 7 26.44 40.92 0.22
CA ASN A 7 25.84 41.79 1.25
C ASN A 7 24.98 41.05 2.29
N THR A 8 24.90 39.73 2.25
CA THR A 8 24.27 38.94 3.32
C THR A 8 25.27 38.77 4.45
N THR A 9 24.94 39.32 5.63
CA THR A 9 25.69 39.15 6.89
C THR A 9 25.99 37.67 7.08
N VAL A 10 27.16 37.30 7.62
CA VAL A 10 27.57 35.88 7.78
C VAL A 10 26.48 35.05 8.47
N ALA A 11 25.73 35.68 9.38
CA ALA A 11 24.55 35.12 10.04
C ALA A 11 23.43 34.69 9.08
N ASP A 12 23.09 35.48 8.06
CA ASP A 12 22.04 35.14 7.07
C ASP A 12 22.45 33.90 6.26
N LYS A 13 23.71 33.80 5.84
CA LYS A 13 24.20 32.61 5.11
C LYS A 13 24.17 31.36 5.98
N LEU A 14 24.48 31.50 7.26
CA LEU A 14 24.41 30.42 8.26
C LEU A 14 22.96 29.97 8.46
N LEU A 15 22.02 30.92 8.51
CA LEU A 15 20.59 30.65 8.65
C LEU A 15 20.02 29.94 7.42
N PHE A 16 20.37 30.39 6.20
CA PHE A 16 19.98 29.70 4.96
C PHE A 16 20.58 28.28 4.88
N LEU A 17 21.85 28.12 5.22
CA LEU A 17 22.50 26.81 5.20
C LEU A 17 21.88 25.86 6.22
N PHE A 18 21.57 26.35 7.43
CA PHE A 18 20.87 25.59 8.46
C PHE A 18 19.48 25.17 8.00
N MET A 19 18.71 26.06 7.37
CA MET A 19 17.35 25.76 6.89
C MET A 19 17.36 24.71 5.77
N ILE A 20 18.36 24.77 4.87
CA ILE A 20 18.56 23.76 3.81
C ILE A 20 18.95 22.41 4.43
N MET A 21 19.88 22.40 5.38
CA MET A 21 20.30 21.18 6.09
C MET A 21 19.14 20.55 6.89
N ALA A 22 18.35 21.37 7.58
CA ALA A 22 17.16 20.90 8.30
C ALA A 22 16.11 20.31 7.35
N SER A 23 15.90 20.92 6.18
CA SER A 23 15.00 20.39 5.16
C SER A 23 15.48 19.04 4.60
N LEU A 24 16.77 18.92 4.27
CA LEU A 24 17.37 17.66 3.80
C LEU A 24 17.29 16.57 4.87
N ALA A 25 17.58 16.89 6.14
CA ALA A 25 17.46 15.98 7.25
C ALA A 25 16.01 15.51 7.46
N GLY A 26 15.04 16.43 7.37
CA GLY A 26 13.61 16.11 7.46
C GLY A 26 13.14 15.15 6.36
N ILE A 27 13.59 15.36 5.12
CA ILE A 27 13.31 14.44 4.00
C ILE A 27 13.95 13.06 4.26
N PHE A 28 15.18 13.01 4.75
CA PHE A 28 15.86 11.74 4.98
C PHE A 28 15.20 10.94 6.11
N ILE A 29 14.85 11.60 7.22
CA ILE A 29 14.18 10.99 8.37
C ILE A 29 12.78 10.50 7.99
N SER A 30 12.00 11.32 7.28
CA SER A 30 10.65 10.93 6.84
C SER A 30 10.65 9.74 5.87
N ARG A 31 11.65 9.64 4.99
CA ARG A 31 11.81 8.51 4.06
C ARG A 31 12.24 7.22 4.75
N ALA A 32 12.96 7.30 5.86
CA ALA A 32 13.38 6.17 6.68
C ALA A 32 12.29 5.70 7.67
N ALA A 33 11.45 6.62 8.14
CA ALA A 33 10.37 6.33 9.09
C ALA A 33 9.10 5.76 8.42
N LEU A 34 8.87 6.04 7.13
CA LEU A 34 7.76 5.46 6.39
C LEU A 34 8.15 4.06 5.91
N PRO A 35 7.47 2.98 6.36
CA PRO A 35 7.66 1.67 5.77
C PRO A 35 7.24 1.75 4.30
N GLN A 36 8.22 1.80 3.40
CA GLN A 36 8.01 1.69 1.94
C GLN A 36 7.64 0.26 1.51
N GLY A 37 7.22 -0.57 2.46
CA GLY A 37 6.71 -1.91 2.20
C GLY A 37 5.41 -1.79 1.42
N ARG A 38 5.29 -2.56 0.34
CA ARG A 38 3.97 -2.78 -0.26
C ARG A 38 3.16 -3.58 0.75
N GLU A 39 1.95 -3.13 0.98
CA GLU A 39 1.02 -3.78 1.89
C GLU A 39 0.03 -4.61 1.08
N VAL A 40 -0.39 -5.74 1.65
CA VAL A 40 -1.54 -6.52 1.21
C VAL A 40 -2.65 -6.31 2.21
N VAL A 41 -3.73 -5.68 1.77
CA VAL A 41 -4.93 -5.49 2.58
C VAL A 41 -5.98 -6.45 2.06
N VAL A 42 -6.59 -7.21 2.97
CA VAL A 42 -7.73 -8.07 2.69
C VAL A 42 -8.96 -7.52 3.39
N GLU A 43 -9.99 -7.26 2.62
CA GLU A 43 -11.28 -6.80 3.08
C GLU A 43 -12.32 -7.90 2.93
N ILE A 44 -13.20 -8.01 3.93
CA ILE A 44 -14.35 -8.92 3.93
C ILE A 44 -15.58 -8.06 4.19
N ASN A 45 -16.59 -8.16 3.33
CA ASN A 45 -17.81 -7.33 3.45
C ASN A 45 -17.55 -5.81 3.47
N GLY A 46 -16.42 -5.35 2.91
CA GLY A 46 -16.04 -3.93 2.91
C GLY A 46 -15.32 -3.45 4.17
N GLU A 47 -15.04 -4.34 5.13
CA GLU A 47 -14.25 -4.02 6.32
C GLU A 47 -12.84 -4.60 6.20
N LYS A 48 -11.84 -3.81 6.62
CA LYS A 48 -10.42 -4.22 6.64
C LYS A 48 -10.19 -5.18 7.79
N GLU A 49 -10.10 -6.45 7.46
CA GLU A 49 -9.89 -7.53 8.42
C GLU A 49 -8.42 -7.91 8.56
N TYR A 50 -7.67 -7.84 7.44
CA TYR A 50 -6.26 -8.21 7.46
C TYR A 50 -5.37 -7.21 6.71
N ALA A 51 -4.20 -6.96 7.30
CA ALA A 51 -3.12 -6.17 6.71
C ALA A 51 -1.80 -6.92 6.89
N PHE A 52 -1.11 -7.21 5.79
CA PHE A 52 0.15 -7.92 5.78
C PHE A 52 1.22 -7.17 5.00
N VAL A 53 2.47 -7.30 5.43
CA VAL A 53 3.63 -6.83 4.65
C VAL A 53 3.87 -7.83 3.52
N LEU A 54 3.93 -7.34 2.27
CA LEU A 54 4.08 -8.16 1.07
C LEU A 54 5.43 -8.91 1.02
N ASP A 55 6.42 -8.48 1.81
CA ASP A 55 7.75 -9.10 1.90
C ASP A 55 7.76 -10.44 2.68
N GLN A 56 6.66 -10.79 3.35
CA GLN A 56 6.55 -12.03 4.11
C GLN A 56 5.68 -13.04 3.38
N ASP A 57 6.27 -14.19 3.04
CA ASP A 57 5.54 -15.30 2.43
C ASP A 57 4.55 -15.90 3.45
N ARG A 58 3.29 -16.04 3.05
CA ARG A 58 2.22 -16.54 3.92
C ARG A 58 1.08 -17.14 3.08
N THR A 59 0.35 -18.09 3.66
CA THR A 59 -0.90 -18.58 3.09
C THR A 59 -1.93 -18.67 4.21
N PHE A 60 -3.14 -18.21 3.96
CA PHE A 60 -4.21 -18.20 4.95
C PHE A 60 -5.57 -18.36 4.26
N SER A 61 -6.55 -18.88 5.00
CA SER A 61 -7.94 -19.01 4.56
C SER A 61 -8.77 -17.90 5.17
N VAL A 62 -9.72 -17.40 4.38
CA VAL A 62 -10.68 -16.38 4.79
C VAL A 62 -12.09 -16.90 4.53
N PRO A 63 -12.97 -16.94 5.53
CA PRO A 63 -14.34 -17.41 5.34
C PRO A 63 -15.15 -16.41 4.52
N GLY A 64 -15.96 -16.91 3.59
CA GLY A 64 -16.88 -16.12 2.78
C GLY A 64 -18.25 -16.80 2.64
N PRO A 65 -19.27 -16.08 2.13
CA PRO A 65 -20.63 -16.61 1.93
C PRO A 65 -20.74 -17.92 1.15
N TYR A 66 -19.84 -18.20 0.19
CA TYR A 66 -19.85 -19.46 -0.57
C TYR A 66 -18.81 -20.47 -0.08
N GLY A 67 -18.14 -20.17 1.04
CA GLY A 67 -17.09 -20.98 1.62
C GLY A 67 -15.75 -20.25 1.65
N ASP A 68 -14.73 -21.00 2.04
CA ASP A 68 -13.40 -20.48 2.29
C ASP A 68 -12.70 -20.00 1.01
N THR A 69 -11.93 -18.93 1.13
CA THR A 69 -11.04 -18.41 0.08
C THR A 69 -9.60 -18.40 0.59
N VAL A 70 -8.73 -19.15 -0.07
CA VAL A 70 -7.32 -19.28 0.28
C VAL A 70 -6.52 -18.23 -0.46
N ILE A 71 -5.84 -17.36 0.29
CA ILE A 71 -5.00 -16.29 -0.23
C ILE A 71 -3.54 -16.67 0.04
N GLU A 72 -2.71 -16.52 -0.98
CA GLU A 72 -1.27 -16.81 -0.93
C GLU A 72 -0.47 -15.55 -1.24
N ILE A 73 0.41 -15.18 -0.33
CA ILE A 73 1.42 -14.14 -0.49
C ILE A 73 2.77 -14.86 -0.63
N ARG A 74 3.47 -14.61 -1.73
CA ARG A 74 4.77 -15.22 -2.00
C ARG A 74 5.62 -14.34 -2.91
N ASN A 75 6.93 -14.28 -2.67
CA ASN A 75 7.89 -13.56 -3.53
C ASN A 75 7.46 -12.12 -3.82
N LYS A 76 6.96 -11.42 -2.81
CA LYS A 76 6.45 -10.04 -2.92
C LYS A 76 5.25 -9.89 -3.87
N LYS A 77 4.41 -10.92 -3.98
CA LYS A 77 3.17 -10.94 -4.79
C LYS A 77 2.05 -11.61 -4.00
N ALA A 78 0.81 -11.27 -4.30
CA ALA A 78 -0.36 -11.94 -3.73
C ALA A 78 -1.19 -12.59 -4.85
N ARG A 79 -1.86 -13.69 -4.54
CA ARG A 79 -2.90 -14.31 -5.39
C ARG A 79 -3.98 -14.96 -4.56
N VAL A 80 -5.14 -15.18 -5.16
CA VAL A 80 -6.11 -16.14 -4.64
C VAL A 80 -5.74 -17.51 -5.18
N LYS A 81 -5.39 -18.44 -4.27
CA LYS A 81 -4.99 -19.80 -4.60
C LYS A 81 -6.20 -20.68 -4.88
N GLU A 82 -7.26 -20.51 -4.08
CA GLU A 82 -8.49 -21.29 -4.17
C GLU A 82 -9.66 -20.46 -3.64
N ALA A 83 -10.80 -20.50 -4.31
CA ALA A 83 -12.02 -19.84 -3.88
C ALA A 83 -13.23 -20.74 -4.17
N HIS A 84 -14.02 -21.02 -3.15
CA HIS A 84 -15.30 -21.70 -3.29
C HIS A 84 -16.36 -20.76 -3.88
N CYS A 85 -16.22 -20.31 -5.13
CA CYS A 85 -17.23 -19.49 -5.81
C CYS A 85 -17.49 -20.00 -7.24
N PRO A 86 -18.70 -19.81 -7.81
CA PRO A 86 -19.08 -20.41 -9.08
C PRO A 86 -18.20 -19.96 -10.26
N ASN A 87 -17.74 -18.70 -10.24
CA ASN A 87 -17.06 -18.10 -11.39
C ASN A 87 -15.54 -18.31 -11.36
N ARG A 88 -14.95 -18.56 -10.18
CA ARG A 88 -13.50 -18.73 -9.94
C ARG A 88 -12.61 -17.70 -10.68
N LEU A 89 -13.11 -16.48 -10.89
CA LEU A 89 -12.40 -15.44 -11.65
C LEU A 89 -11.18 -14.91 -10.90
N CYS A 90 -11.28 -14.81 -9.57
CA CYS A 90 -10.18 -14.38 -8.70
C CYS A 90 -8.99 -15.35 -8.73
N GLU A 91 -9.21 -16.66 -8.88
CA GLU A 91 -8.14 -17.66 -9.07
C GLU A 91 -7.42 -17.46 -10.41
N LYS A 92 -8.19 -17.18 -11.48
CA LYS A 92 -7.66 -16.98 -12.84
C LYS A 92 -6.82 -15.72 -12.99
N GLN A 93 -7.02 -14.72 -12.13
CA GLN A 93 -6.24 -13.47 -12.14
C GLN A 93 -4.75 -13.70 -11.82
N GLY A 94 -4.43 -14.74 -11.04
CA GLY A 94 -3.05 -15.12 -10.74
C GLY A 94 -2.34 -14.13 -9.82
N TRP A 95 -1.02 -14.01 -9.99
CA TRP A 95 -0.14 -13.23 -9.11
C TRP A 95 -0.17 -11.74 -9.43
N ILE A 96 -0.45 -10.91 -8.43
CA ILE A 96 -0.36 -9.46 -8.51
C ILE A 96 0.73 -8.91 -7.58
N SER A 97 1.52 -7.97 -8.09
CA SER A 97 2.50 -7.19 -7.30
C SER A 97 2.01 -5.77 -6.97
N LYS A 98 0.96 -5.33 -7.66
CA LYS A 98 0.23 -4.07 -7.47
C LYS A 98 -1.15 -4.24 -8.11
N GLY A 99 -2.19 -3.68 -7.49
CA GLY A 99 -3.57 -3.75 -8.00
C GLY A 99 -4.50 -4.45 -7.02
N VAL A 100 -5.65 -4.89 -7.52
CA VAL A 100 -6.72 -5.47 -6.68
C VAL A 100 -7.23 -6.77 -7.31
N ILE A 101 -7.47 -7.78 -6.48
CA ILE A 101 -8.24 -8.98 -6.80
C ILE A 101 -9.58 -8.89 -6.08
N VAL A 102 -10.68 -9.07 -6.80
CA VAL A 102 -12.04 -9.00 -6.22
C VAL A 102 -12.73 -10.35 -6.41
N CYS A 103 -13.20 -10.93 -5.30
CA CYS A 103 -14.11 -12.07 -5.29
C CYS A 103 -15.49 -11.59 -4.85
N MET A 104 -16.27 -11.06 -5.79
CA MET A 104 -17.59 -10.49 -5.53
C MET A 104 -18.56 -11.47 -4.83
N PRO A 105 -18.68 -12.76 -5.23
CA PRO A 105 -19.58 -13.69 -4.54
C PRO A 105 -19.21 -13.91 -3.07
N ASN A 106 -17.91 -13.98 -2.76
CA ASN A 106 -17.44 -14.11 -1.39
C ASN A 106 -17.28 -12.78 -0.65
N ARG A 107 -17.55 -11.65 -1.31
CA ARG A 107 -17.38 -10.29 -0.76
C ARG A 107 -15.97 -10.05 -0.20
N ILE A 108 -14.97 -10.63 -0.86
CA ILE A 108 -13.55 -10.51 -0.48
C ILE A 108 -12.84 -9.63 -1.51
N MET A 109 -12.06 -8.67 -1.02
CA MET A 109 -11.16 -7.86 -1.85
C MET A 109 -9.73 -8.00 -1.32
N VAL A 110 -8.77 -8.25 -2.22
CA VAL A 110 -7.33 -8.28 -1.90
C VAL A 110 -6.65 -7.16 -2.65
N SER A 111 -6.17 -6.15 -1.93
CA SER A 111 -5.50 -4.98 -2.49
C SER A 111 -4.00 -5.04 -2.21
N VAL A 112 -3.17 -4.81 -3.22
CA VAL A 112 -1.71 -4.78 -3.13
C VAL A 112 -1.19 -3.44 -3.60
N GLY A 113 -0.51 -2.69 -2.73
CA GLY A 113 0.02 -1.38 -3.11
C GLY A 113 0.72 -0.62 -1.98
N SER A 114 1.43 0.44 -2.37
CA SER A 114 1.95 1.45 -1.45
C SER A 114 0.79 2.29 -0.94
N GLY A 115 0.45 2.18 0.33
CA GLY A 115 -0.72 2.85 0.91
C GLY A 115 -2.05 2.19 0.55
N ALA A 116 -2.09 0.86 0.35
CA ALA A 116 -3.35 0.12 0.19
C ALA A 116 -4.32 0.40 1.36
N ALA A 117 -3.81 0.57 2.59
CA ALA A 117 -4.61 1.05 3.71
C ALA A 117 -5.23 2.45 3.53
N ASN A 118 -4.64 3.34 2.72
CA ASN A 118 -5.12 4.70 2.49
C ASN A 118 -5.89 4.87 1.17
N SER A 119 -5.54 4.14 0.11
CA SER A 119 -6.19 4.24 -1.21
C SER A 119 -7.64 3.73 -1.23
N LEU A 120 -8.04 2.88 -0.27
CA LEU A 120 -9.40 2.32 -0.25
C LEU A 120 -10.44 3.29 0.33
N LYS A 121 -10.02 4.42 0.92
CA LYS A 121 -10.93 5.52 1.30
C LYS A 121 -11.34 6.40 0.11
N GLU A 122 -10.72 6.23 -1.05
CA GLU A 122 -10.89 7.11 -2.22
C GLU A 122 -11.56 6.42 -3.43
N VAL A 123 -12.02 5.16 -3.27
CA VAL A 123 -12.65 4.37 -4.36
C VAL A 123 -14.18 4.24 -4.21
N ASP A 124 -14.82 5.06 -3.38
CA ASP A 124 -16.28 5.18 -3.36
C ASP A 124 -16.74 6.38 -4.21
N ALA A 125 -16.77 6.21 -5.53
CA ALA A 125 -17.39 7.18 -6.44
C ALA A 125 -17.90 6.53 -7.73
N ILE A 126 -18.87 5.62 -7.62
CA ILE A 126 -19.99 5.44 -8.58
C ILE A 126 -20.99 4.44 -7.97
N THR A 127 -22.05 4.93 -7.31
CA THR A 127 -23.46 4.47 -7.40
C THR A 127 -24.26 5.18 -6.29
N GLY A 128 -25.14 6.10 -6.69
CA GLY A 128 -26.04 6.87 -5.82
C GLY A 128 -26.34 8.24 -6.39
#